data_AF-A0AAN1DH41-F1
#
_entry.id   AF-A0AAN1DH41-F1
#
_cell.length_a   1.000
_cell.length_b   1.000
_cell.length_c   1.000
_cell.angle_alpha   90.00
_cell.angle_beta   90.00
_cell.angle_gamma   90.00
#
_symmetry.space_group_name_H-M   'P 1'
#
loop_
_entity.id
_entity.type
_entity.pdbx_description
1 polymer ?
#
loop_
_entity_poly.entity_id
_entity_poly.type
_entity_poly.pdbx_seq_one_letter_code
_entity_poly.pdbx_strand_id
1 'polypeptide(L)'
;MAWRQHRWFRRWLIVIVFWAVPVAIVAVREIREEMAYNKADLQLALTTWQLTDTQQAAGAAAKCHGDPDEARAAGCPADVLAANAPRQQAARDEYVVRRNTLAGYLWHAFVGYWVVPAAFLFACGIVIALIRRALRRPPIKPPVPPVTH
;
A
#
# COMPACT_ATOMS: atom_id res chain seq x y z
N MET A 1 -25.60 2.77 -28.86
CA MET A 1 -24.28 3.42 -28.63
C MET A 1 -23.55 2.94 -27.37
N ALA A 2 -24.17 2.20 -26.44
CA ALA A 2 -23.53 1.73 -25.20
C ALA A 2 -22.37 0.73 -25.40
N TRP A 3 -22.37 -0.05 -26.49
CA TRP A 3 -21.41 -1.14 -26.69
C TRP A 3 -19.97 -0.68 -27.03
N ARG A 4 -19.80 0.49 -27.66
CA ARG A 4 -18.48 1.07 -27.96
C ARG A 4 -17.82 1.70 -26.74
N GLN A 5 -18.60 2.28 -25.81
CA GLN A 5 -18.09 2.83 -24.55
C GLN A 5 -17.46 1.74 -23.69
N HIS A 6 -18.08 0.56 -23.60
CA HIS A 6 -17.58 -0.55 -22.81
C HIS A 6 -16.23 -1.08 -23.32
N ARG A 7 -16.01 -1.12 -24.65
CA ARG A 7 -14.73 -1.56 -25.23
C ARG A 7 -13.60 -0.55 -25.06
N TRP A 8 -13.89 0.74 -25.20
CA TRP A 8 -12.89 1.79 -24.99
C TRP A 8 -12.47 1.87 -23.53
N PHE A 9 -13.43 1.89 -22.60
CA PHE A 9 -13.14 1.89 -21.16
C PHE A 9 -12.35 0.65 -20.75
N ARG A 10 -12.75 -0.53 -21.24
CA ARG A 10 -12.03 -1.78 -20.95
C ARG A 10 -10.60 -1.77 -21.49
N ARG A 11 -10.36 -1.21 -22.69
CA ARG A 11 -8.99 -1.05 -23.22
C ARG A 11 -8.17 -0.05 -22.41
N TRP A 12 -8.77 1.08 -22.04
CA TRP A 12 -8.13 2.06 -21.16
C TRP A 12 -7.74 1.42 -19.83
N LEU A 13 -8.66 0.69 -19.19
CA LEU A 13 -8.41 0.02 -17.91
C LEU A 13 -7.29 -1.03 -18.02
N ILE A 14 -7.27 -1.84 -19.09
CA ILE A 14 -6.20 -2.82 -19.32
C ILE A 14 -4.84 -2.13 -19.47
N VAL A 15 -4.75 -1.08 -20.29
CA VAL A 15 -3.50 -0.34 -20.51
C VAL A 15 -2.99 0.28 -19.21
N ILE A 16 -3.89 0.92 -18.46
CA ILE A 16 -3.59 1.47 -17.14
C ILE A 16 -3.09 0.34 -16.22
N VAL A 17 -3.88 -0.70 -15.94
CA VAL A 17 -3.45 -1.76 -15.02
C VAL A 17 -2.13 -2.41 -15.44
N PHE A 18 -1.93 -2.67 -16.73
CA PHE A 18 -0.70 -3.30 -17.23
C PHE A 18 0.55 -2.42 -17.00
N TRP A 19 0.45 -1.11 -17.20
CA TRP A 19 1.57 -0.20 -16.93
C TRP A 19 1.78 0.02 -15.41
N ALA A 20 0.73 -0.11 -14.59
CA ALA A 20 0.79 0.11 -13.14
C ALA A 20 1.62 -0.96 -12.42
N VAL A 21 1.44 -2.21 -12.86
CA VAL A 21 1.94 -3.41 -12.17
C VAL A 21 3.47 -3.42 -12.05
N PRO A 22 4.27 -3.20 -13.11
CA PRO A 22 5.73 -3.18 -13.00
C PRO A 22 6.26 -2.12 -12.04
N VAL A 23 5.68 -0.91 -12.08
CA VAL A 23 6.09 0.20 -11.22
C VAL A 23 5.78 -0.10 -9.76
N ALA A 24 4.58 -0.64 -9.49
CA ALA A 24 4.20 -1.07 -8.15
C ALA A 24 5.11 -2.19 -7.62
N ILE A 25 5.50 -3.15 -8.46
CA ILE A 25 6.41 -4.24 -8.08
C ILE A 25 7.78 -3.69 -7.65
N VAL A 26 8.38 -2.78 -8.43
CA VAL A 26 9.67 -2.18 -8.09
C VAL A 26 9.58 -1.42 -6.77
N ALA A 27 8.56 -0.57 -6.62
CA ALA A 27 8.38 0.24 -5.42
C ALA A 27 8.15 -0.62 -4.16
N VAL A 28 7.40 -1.72 -4.27
CA VAL A 28 7.18 -2.66 -3.16
C VAL A 28 8.45 -3.44 -2.82
N ARG A 29 9.30 -3.77 -3.80
CA ARG A 29 10.57 -4.48 -3.55
C ARG A 29 11.53 -3.61 -2.74
N GLU A 30 11.74 -2.37 -3.16
CA GLU A 30 12.63 -1.42 -2.47
C GLU A 30 12.25 -1.28 -0.99
N ILE A 31 10.95 -1.13 -0.73
CA ILE A 31 10.47 -0.92 0.64
C ILE A 31 10.48 -2.20 1.46
N ARG A 32 10.33 -3.36 0.83
CA ARG A 32 10.53 -4.63 1.55
C ARG A 32 11.96 -4.78 2.03
N GLU A 33 12.93 -4.32 1.26
CA GLU A 33 14.33 -4.33 1.66
C GLU A 33 14.58 -3.37 2.83
N GLU A 34 14.11 -2.11 2.77
CA GLU A 34 14.22 -1.18 3.89
C GLU A 34 13.47 -1.65 5.15
N MET A 35 12.29 -2.26 4.98
CA MET A 35 11.50 -2.80 6.08
C MET A 35 12.12 -4.04 6.71
N ALA A 36 12.95 -4.80 5.98
CA ALA A 36 13.70 -5.93 6.53
C ALA A 36 14.72 -5.44 7.57
N TYR A 37 15.42 -4.34 7.30
CA TYR A 37 16.34 -3.72 8.25
C TYR A 37 15.61 -3.18 9.48
N ASN A 38 14.51 -2.45 9.29
CA ASN A 38 13.70 -1.95 10.41
C ASN A 38 13.11 -3.10 11.26
N LYS A 39 12.82 -4.26 10.65
CA LYS A 39 12.35 -5.45 11.37
C LYS A 39 13.48 -6.09 12.19
N ALA A 40 14.70 -6.13 11.67
CA ALA A 40 15.86 -6.61 12.43
C ALA A 40 16.14 -5.72 13.65
N ASP A 41 16.03 -4.40 13.49
CA ASP A 41 16.19 -3.44 14.59
C ASP A 41 15.08 -3.58 15.65
N LEU A 42 13.82 -3.74 15.22
CA LEU A 42 12.70 -4.05 16.11
C LEU A 42 12.95 -5.36 16.89
N GLN A 43 13.41 -6.41 16.20
CA GLN A 43 13.71 -7.69 16.85
C GLN A 43 14.82 -7.52 17.90
N LEU A 44 15.90 -6.83 17.56
CA LEU A 44 16.98 -6.53 18.50
C LEU A 44 16.46 -5.78 19.73
N ALA A 45 15.59 -4.79 19.55
CA ALA A 45 14.99 -4.01 20.62
C ALA A 45 14.05 -4.84 21.52
N LEU A 46 13.33 -5.80 20.94
CA LEU A 46 12.43 -6.71 21.68
C LEU A 46 13.19 -7.79 22.44
N THR A 47 14.31 -8.29 21.89
CA THR A 47 15.13 -9.35 22.52
C THR A 47 16.17 -8.81 23.50
N THR A 48 16.38 -7.49 23.57
CA THR A 48 17.29 -6.88 24.53
C THR A 48 16.58 -6.60 25.85
N TRP A 49 16.95 -7.36 26.87
CA TRP A 49 16.40 -7.27 28.22
C TRP A 49 17.27 -6.40 29.11
N GLN A 50 16.69 -5.37 29.72
CA GLN A 50 17.35 -4.65 30.81
C GLN A 50 16.95 -5.30 32.13
N LEU A 51 17.96 -5.79 32.85
CA LEU A 51 17.84 -6.38 34.18
C LEU A 51 18.57 -5.49 35.16
N THR A 52 17.98 -5.29 36.33
CA THR A 52 18.69 -4.67 37.46
C THR A 52 19.69 -5.67 38.05
N ASP A 53 20.71 -5.17 38.76
CA ASP A 53 21.74 -6.03 39.38
C ASP A 53 21.12 -7.10 40.31
N THR A 54 20.02 -6.77 40.99
CA THR A 54 19.28 -7.69 41.86
C THR A 54 18.55 -8.79 41.07
N GLN A 55 17.93 -8.44 39.94
CA GLN A 55 17.28 -9.40 39.04
C GLN A 55 18.31 -10.29 38.33
N GLN A 56 19.47 -9.74 38.00
CA GLN A 56 20.58 -10.49 37.42
C GLN A 56 21.16 -11.48 38.43
N ALA A 57 21.36 -11.06 39.69
CA ALA A 57 21.77 -11.94 40.78
C ALA A 57 20.72 -13.02 41.11
N ALA A 58 19.42 -12.73 40.93
CA ALA A 58 18.33 -13.69 41.07
C ALA A 58 18.20 -14.69 39.90
N GLY A 59 19.09 -14.61 38.90
CA GLY A 59 19.09 -15.51 37.75
C GLY A 59 17.99 -15.23 36.71
N ALA A 60 17.39 -14.03 36.72
CA ALA A 60 16.35 -13.66 35.75
C ALA A 60 16.85 -13.74 34.30
N ALA A 61 18.16 -13.53 34.07
CA ALA A 61 18.80 -13.65 32.76
C ALA A 61 18.63 -15.05 32.12
N ALA A 62 18.44 -16.11 32.91
CA ALA A 62 18.21 -17.46 32.37
C ALA A 62 16.78 -17.65 31.82
N LYS A 63 15.82 -16.81 32.23
CA LYS A 63 14.39 -16.94 31.91
C LYS A 63 13.86 -15.79 31.04
N CYS A 64 14.45 -14.60 31.15
CA CYS A 64 14.08 -13.42 30.40
C CYS A 64 14.96 -13.28 29.15
N HIS A 65 14.61 -14.02 28.10
CA HIS A 65 15.30 -14.02 26.81
C HIS A 65 14.28 -14.22 25.68
N GLY A 66 14.70 -13.92 24.45
CA GLY A 66 13.83 -14.05 23.27
C GLY A 66 12.75 -12.97 23.23
N ASP A 67 11.65 -13.27 22.53
CA ASP A 67 10.50 -12.37 22.44
C ASP A 67 9.79 -12.24 23.81
N PRO A 68 9.17 -11.09 24.16
CA PRO A 68 8.40 -10.95 25.39
C PRO A 68 7.36 -12.07 25.65
N ASP A 69 6.76 -12.66 24.62
CA ASP A 69 5.83 -13.78 24.80
C ASP A 69 6.57 -15.09 25.14
N GLU A 70 7.75 -15.30 24.56
CA GLU A 70 8.66 -16.42 24.84
C GLU A 70 9.25 -16.32 26.24
N ALA A 71 9.71 -15.14 26.65
CA ALA A 71 10.16 -14.86 28.01
C ALA A 71 9.05 -15.09 29.04
N ARG A 72 7.80 -14.73 28.72
CA ARG A 72 6.65 -15.03 29.58
C ARG A 72 6.42 -16.54 29.71
N ALA A 73 6.52 -17.28 28.61
CA ALA A 73 6.40 -18.74 28.61
C ALA A 73 7.55 -19.44 29.36
N ALA A 74 8.77 -18.88 29.31
CA ALA A 74 9.94 -19.34 30.05
C ALA A 74 9.88 -19.00 31.56
N GLY A 75 8.84 -18.30 32.02
CA GLY A 75 8.65 -17.95 33.43
C GLY A 75 9.45 -16.73 33.88
N CYS A 76 9.69 -15.78 32.98
CA CYS A 76 10.26 -14.48 33.35
C CYS A 76 9.35 -13.76 34.38
N PRO A 77 9.91 -13.21 35.46
CA PRO A 77 9.15 -12.51 36.49
C PRO A 77 8.32 -11.35 35.93
N ALA A 78 7.11 -11.16 36.45
CA ALA A 78 6.17 -10.15 35.95
C ALA A 78 6.67 -8.71 36.15
N ASP A 79 7.48 -8.46 37.19
CA ASP A 79 8.14 -7.18 37.44
C ASP A 79 9.17 -6.84 36.37
N VAL A 80 9.96 -7.82 35.92
CA VAL A 80 10.93 -7.65 34.82
C VAL A 80 10.20 -7.39 33.50
N LEU A 81 9.10 -8.11 33.26
CA LEU A 81 8.26 -7.92 32.08
C LEU A 81 7.63 -6.51 32.07
N ALA A 82 7.08 -6.07 33.20
CA ALA A 82 6.48 -4.75 33.33
C ALA A 82 7.51 -3.62 33.18
N ALA A 83 8.73 -3.79 33.70
CA ALA A 83 9.81 -2.81 33.58
C ALA A 83 10.29 -2.64 32.13
N ASN A 84 10.34 -3.71 31.34
CA ASN A 84 10.78 -3.68 29.93
C ASN A 84 9.64 -3.39 28.95
N ALA A 85 8.37 -3.60 29.33
CA ALA A 85 7.20 -3.35 28.51
C ALA A 85 7.14 -1.95 27.86
N PRO A 86 7.37 -0.82 28.55
CA PRO A 86 7.27 0.50 27.92
C PRO A 86 8.31 0.71 26.80
N ARG A 87 9.54 0.20 26.98
CA ARG A 87 10.58 0.25 25.95
C ARG A 87 10.20 -0.60 24.74
N GLN A 88 9.70 -1.81 24.98
CA GLN A 88 9.26 -2.71 23.92
C GLN A 88 8.05 -2.16 23.15
N GLN A 89 7.12 -1.49 23.84
CA GLN A 89 6.01 -0.78 23.20
C GLN A 89 6.50 0.40 22.36
N ALA A 90 7.40 1.24 22.89
CA ALA A 90 7.99 2.34 22.14
C ALA A 90 8.69 1.87 20.85
N ALA A 91 9.42 0.74 20.90
CA ALA A 91 10.03 0.15 19.71
C ALA A 91 8.98 -0.32 18.67
N ARG A 92 7.88 -0.92 19.12
CA ARG A 92 6.76 -1.31 18.25
C ARG A 92 6.09 -0.08 17.62
N ASP A 93 5.88 0.97 18.40
CA ASP A 93 5.26 2.22 17.95
C ASP A 93 6.13 2.92 16.92
N GLU A 94 7.45 3.01 17.16
CA GLU A 94 8.40 3.60 16.20
C GLU A 94 8.42 2.80 14.89
N TYR A 95 8.42 1.47 14.95
CA TYR A 95 8.33 0.63 13.77
C TYR A 95 7.04 0.88 12.98
N VAL A 96 5.90 1.03 13.66
CA VAL A 96 4.62 1.35 13.02
C VAL A 96 4.66 2.72 12.37
N VAL A 97 5.24 3.73 13.03
CA VAL A 97 5.41 5.08 12.46
C VAL A 97 6.27 5.03 11.20
N ARG A 98 7.45 4.39 11.25
CA ARG A 98 8.34 4.24 10.08
C ARG A 98 7.63 3.56 8.91
N ARG A 99 6.91 2.46 9.20
CA ARG A 99 6.11 1.74 8.20
C ARG A 99 5.04 2.63 7.57
N ASN A 100 4.32 3.40 8.38
CA ASN A 100 3.24 4.26 7.90
C ASN A 100 3.78 5.42 7.05
N THR A 101 4.94 5.99 7.42
CA THR A 101 5.62 7.01 6.61
C THR A 101 6.04 6.46 5.25
N LEU A 102 6.66 5.28 5.20
CA LEU A 102 7.01 4.59 3.96
C LEU A 102 5.78 4.32 3.09
N ALA A 103 4.68 3.84 3.70
CA ALA A 103 3.42 3.64 3.01
C ALA A 103 2.83 4.97 2.47
N GLY A 104 2.99 6.07 3.21
CA GLY A 104 2.59 7.41 2.80
C GLY A 104 3.37 7.92 1.58
N TYR A 105 4.68 7.68 1.53
CA TYR A 105 5.52 8.02 0.38
C TYR A 105 5.16 7.18 -0.84
N LEU A 106 4.96 5.87 -0.67
CA LEU A 106 4.43 5.01 -1.74
C LEU A 106 3.11 5.51 -2.28
N TRP A 107 2.21 5.88 -1.37
CA TRP A 107 0.90 6.37 -1.75
C TRP A 107 1.01 7.66 -2.57
N HIS A 108 1.86 8.60 -2.16
CA HIS A 108 2.10 9.82 -2.92
C HIS A 108 2.73 9.54 -4.29
N ALA A 109 3.75 8.68 -4.35
CA ALA A 109 4.38 8.29 -5.59
C ALA A 109 3.38 7.61 -6.53
N PHE A 110 2.57 6.69 -6.00
CA PHE A 110 1.50 6.02 -6.74
C PHE A 110 0.47 7.04 -7.23
N VAL A 111 -0.11 7.87 -6.35
CA VAL A 111 -1.14 8.83 -6.78
C VAL A 111 -0.60 9.82 -7.80
N GLY A 112 0.57 10.43 -7.55
CA GLY A 112 1.15 11.44 -8.41
C GLY A 112 1.62 10.91 -9.77
N TYR A 113 2.32 9.78 -9.77
CA TYR A 113 2.89 9.22 -11.00
C TYR A 113 1.86 8.39 -11.79
N TRP A 114 0.92 7.76 -11.10
CA TRP A 114 0.02 6.77 -11.69
C TRP A 114 -1.40 7.29 -11.86
N VAL A 115 -2.04 7.65 -10.74
CA VAL A 115 -3.48 7.96 -10.70
C VAL A 115 -3.78 9.25 -11.45
N VAL A 116 -2.97 10.29 -11.24
CA VAL A 116 -3.15 11.60 -11.88
C VAL A 116 -3.04 11.51 -13.40
N PRO A 117 -1.99 10.90 -14.00
CA PRO A 117 -1.92 10.73 -15.46
C PRO A 117 -3.04 9.85 -16.02
N ALA A 118 -3.42 8.77 -15.31
CA ALA A 118 -4.51 7.92 -15.74
C ALA A 118 -5.85 8.69 -15.81
N ALA A 119 -6.15 9.47 -14.78
CA ALA A 119 -7.34 10.32 -14.71
C ALA A 119 -7.32 11.41 -15.79
N PHE A 120 -6.16 12.01 -16.05
CA PHE A 120 -6.00 13.00 -17.11
C PHE A 120 -6.31 12.39 -18.50
N LEU A 121 -5.73 11.23 -18.83
CA LEU A 121 -6.01 10.54 -20.09
C LEU A 121 -7.49 10.15 -20.23
N PHE A 122 -8.12 9.76 -19.12
CA PHE A 122 -9.54 9.45 -19.08
C PHE A 122 -10.40 10.70 -19.37
N ALA A 123 -10.08 11.82 -18.74
CA ALA A 123 -10.76 13.10 -18.95
C ALA A 123 -10.61 13.57 -20.41
N CYS A 124 -9.41 13.50 -21.00
CA CYS A 124 -9.20 13.78 -22.41
C CYS A 124 -10.07 12.90 -23.32
N GLY A 125 -10.18 11.60 -23.01
CA GLY A 125 -11.05 10.68 -23.73
C GLY A 125 -12.52 11.07 -23.68
N ILE A 126 -13.01 11.51 -22.52
CA ILE A 126 -14.38 12.03 -22.36
C ILE A 126 -14.58 13.29 -23.19
N VAL A 127 -13.66 14.25 -23.12
CA VAL A 127 -13.73 15.51 -23.88
C VAL A 127 -13.84 15.23 -25.38
N ILE A 128 -12.98 14.35 -25.92
CA ILE A 128 -13.03 13.93 -27.33
C ILE A 128 -14.38 13.28 -27.68
N ALA A 129 -14.91 12.43 -26.79
CA ALA A 129 -16.20 11.78 -27.00
C ALA A 129 -17.36 12.78 -27.05
N LEU A 130 -17.34 13.80 -26.17
CA LEU A 130 -18.33 14.88 -26.14
C LEU A 130 -18.25 15.75 -27.39
N ILE A 131 -17.04 16.15 -27.81
CA ILE A 131 -16.82 16.91 -29.05
C ILE A 131 -17.35 16.12 -30.25
N ARG A 132 -17.00 14.84 -30.38
CA ARG A 132 -17.53 13.98 -31.45
C ARG A 132 -19.06 13.87 -31.41
N ARG A 133 -19.65 13.89 -30.22
CA ARG A 133 -21.12 13.85 -30.08
C ARG A 133 -21.75 15.16 -30.52
N ALA A 134 -21.17 16.30 -30.14
CA ALA A 134 -21.63 17.62 -30.56
C ALA A 134 -21.49 17.85 -32.07
N LEU A 135 -20.43 17.34 -32.68
CA LEU A 135 -20.16 17.47 -34.13
C LEU A 135 -20.90 16.44 -35.01
N ARG A 136 -21.61 15.46 -34.44
CA ARG A 136 -22.40 14.51 -35.23
C ARG A 136 -23.61 15.24 -35.83
N ARG A 137 -23.60 15.42 -37.15
CA ARG A 137 -24.78 15.83 -37.93
C ARG A 137 -25.89 14.78 -37.79
N PRO A 138 -27.18 15.18 -37.80
CA PRO A 138 -28.28 14.23 -37.80
C PRO A 138 -28.19 13.32 -39.03
N PRO A 139 -28.60 12.04 -38.92
CA PRO A 139 -28.60 11.13 -40.05
C PRO A 139 -29.50 11.71 -41.15
N ILE A 140 -28.94 11.90 -42.35
CA ILE A 140 -29.71 12.23 -43.55
C ILE A 140 -30.68 11.07 -43.76
N LYS A 141 -31.98 11.31 -43.63
CA LYS A 141 -33.00 10.31 -43.96
C LYS A 141 -32.77 9.86 -45.40
N PRO A 142 -32.63 8.55 -45.67
CA PRO A 142 -32.57 8.09 -47.05
C PRO A 142 -33.86 8.53 -47.77
N PRO A 143 -33.76 9.00 -49.03
CA PRO A 143 -34.93 9.47 -49.76
C PRO A 143 -35.96 8.33 -49.87
N VAL A 144 -37.21 8.67 -49.59
CA VAL A 144 -38.35 7.75 -49.75
C VAL A 144 -38.46 7.40 -51.23
N PRO A 145 -38.42 6.11 -51.61
CA PRO A 145 -38.58 5.72 -53.01
C PRO A 145 -39.97 6.14 -53.52
N PRO A 146 -40.08 6.61 -54.78
CA PRO A 146 -41.35 7.06 -55.33
C PRO A 146 -42.35 5.92 -55.37
N VAL A 147 -43.55 6.19 -54.86
CA VAL A 147 -44.72 5.32 -54.99
C VAL A 147 -45.16 5.38 -56.46
N THR A 148 -45.00 4.27 -57.18
CA THR A 148 -45.58 4.10 -58.51
C THR A 148 -47.08 3.83 -58.34
N HIS A 149 -47.91 4.72 -58.90
CA HIS A 149 -49.35 4.55 -59.07
C HIS A 149 -49.67 3.63 -60.25
#